data_AF-A0A7S2DJ90-F1
#
_entry.id   AF-A0A7S2DJ90-F1
#
_cell.length_a   1.000
_cell.length_b   1.000
_cell.length_c   1.000
_cell.angle_alpha   90.00
_cell.angle_beta   90.00
_cell.angle_gamma   90.00
#
_symmetry.space_group_name_H-M   'P 1'
#
loop_
_entity.id
_entity.type
_entity.pdbx_description
1 polymer ?
#
loop_
_entity_poly.entity_id
_entity_poly.type
_entity_poly.pdbx_seq_one_letter_code
_entity_poly.pdbx_strand_id
1 'polypeptide(L)'
;RISPVPQIHMLPDGKINIFSRNSEDNSTKYPDIAALMPRAIKPHVKSIIIDSEAVAVDLKTGDILPFQVLSTRKRKDASVDDIGVKVCIYAFDLLYLNGESFLQRPLGERREALHGA
;
A
#
# COMPACT_ATOMS: atom_id res chain seq x y z
N ARG A 1 -12.60 5.86 -9.89
CA ARG A 1 -11.56 6.90 -9.60
C ARG A 1 -10.45 6.19 -8.83
N ILE A 2 -9.17 6.44 -9.10
CA ILE A 2 -8.10 5.86 -8.27
C ILE A 2 -8.17 6.55 -6.89
N SER A 3 -8.32 5.77 -5.83
CA SER A 3 -8.16 6.29 -4.47
C SER A 3 -6.66 6.44 -4.23
N PRO A 4 -6.18 7.65 -3.89
CA PRO A 4 -4.79 7.85 -3.55
C PRO A 4 -4.48 7.32 -2.15
N VAL A 5 -5.50 7.02 -1.34
CA VAL A 5 -5.37 6.35 -0.04
C VAL A 5 -5.76 4.87 -0.18
N PRO A 6 -4.83 3.96 -0.50
CA PRO A 6 -5.09 2.53 -0.42
C PRO A 6 -4.91 2.00 1.01
N GLN A 7 -5.84 1.14 1.43
CA GLN A 7 -5.67 0.30 2.59
C GLN A 7 -5.10 -1.05 2.12
N ILE A 8 -3.95 -1.45 2.67
CA ILE A 8 -3.22 -2.64 2.22
C ILE A 8 -3.35 -3.73 3.28
N HIS A 9 -3.75 -4.92 2.86
CA HIS A 9 -3.95 -6.09 3.69
C HIS A 9 -3.00 -7.18 3.22
N MET A 10 -2.09 -7.64 4.09
CA MET A 10 -1.35 -8.87 3.90
C MET A 10 -1.93 -9.94 4.81
N LEU A 11 -2.34 -11.05 4.20
CA LEU A 11 -2.86 -12.22 4.90
C LEU A 11 -1.74 -13.19 5.29
N PRO A 12 -1.97 -14.12 6.24
CA PRO A 12 -0.97 -15.11 6.68
C PRO A 12 -0.41 -16.02 5.58
N ASP A 13 -1.15 -16.19 4.47
CA ASP A 13 -0.71 -16.95 3.28
C ASP A 13 0.15 -16.10 2.32
N GLY A 14 0.45 -14.85 2.68
CA GLY A 14 1.20 -13.90 1.86
C GLY A 14 0.35 -13.18 0.81
N LYS A 15 -0.96 -13.46 0.73
CA LYS A 15 -1.84 -12.79 -0.22
C LYS A 15 -1.98 -11.31 0.14
N ILE A 16 -1.76 -10.44 -0.85
CA ILE A 16 -1.92 -9.00 -0.72
C ILE A 16 -3.25 -8.58 -1.36
N ASN A 17 -4.09 -7.91 -0.57
CA ASN A 17 -5.30 -7.24 -1.06
C ASN A 17 -5.18 -5.73 -0.83
N ILE A 18 -5.67 -4.95 -1.77
CA ILE A 18 -5.60 -3.48 -1.72
C ILE A 18 -7.00 -2.92 -1.89
N PHE A 19 -7.46 -2.16 -0.92
CA PHE A 19 -8.80 -1.59 -0.90
C PHE A 19 -8.76 -0.07 -1.07
N SER A 20 -9.79 0.48 -1.72
CA SER A 20 -10.00 1.93 -1.79
C SER A 20 -10.54 2.49 -0.48
N ARG A 21 -10.60 3.82 -0.35
CA ARG A 21 -11.32 4.51 0.74
C ARG A 21 -12.78 4.09 0.90
N ASN A 22 -13.40 3.62 -0.19
CA ASN A 22 -14.80 3.19 -0.20
C ASN A 22 -14.90 1.65 -0.18
N SER A 23 -13.85 0.96 0.28
CA SER A 23 -13.78 -0.51 0.37
C SER A 23 -13.91 -1.25 -0.98
N GLU A 24 -13.62 -0.56 -2.10
CA GLU A 24 -13.56 -1.21 -3.41
C GLU A 24 -12.24 -1.99 -3.55
N ASP A 25 -12.31 -3.24 -4.01
CA ASP A 25 -11.12 -4.03 -4.31
C ASP A 25 -10.35 -3.44 -5.52
N ASN A 26 -9.12 -3.04 -5.24
CA ASN A 26 -8.17 -2.44 -6.18
C ASN A 26 -6.90 -3.30 -6.35
N SER A 27 -6.89 -4.54 -5.87
CA SER A 27 -5.70 -5.41 -5.88
C SER A 27 -5.13 -5.59 -7.30
N THR A 28 -6.00 -5.70 -8.30
CA THR A 28 -5.62 -5.82 -9.73
C THR A 28 -5.09 -4.53 -10.35
N LYS A 29 -5.33 -3.36 -9.74
CA LYS A 29 -4.86 -2.06 -10.24
C LYS A 29 -3.42 -1.75 -9.82
N TYR A 30 -2.93 -2.46 -8.81
CA TYR A 30 -1.64 -2.21 -8.17
C TYR A 30 -0.79 -3.49 -8.05
N PRO A 31 -0.51 -4.18 -9.17
CA PRO A 31 0.31 -5.40 -9.13
C PRO A 31 1.75 -5.13 -8.71
N ASP A 32 2.27 -3.94 -8.98
CA ASP A 32 3.57 -3.45 -8.52
C ASP A 32 3.63 -3.29 -6.99
N ILE A 33 2.61 -2.70 -6.37
CA ILE A 33 2.55 -2.56 -4.92
C ILE A 33 2.52 -3.95 -4.28
N ALA A 34 1.65 -4.83 -4.77
CA ALA A 34 1.56 -6.20 -4.27
C ALA A 34 2.90 -6.95 -4.39
N ALA A 35 3.65 -6.75 -5.48
CA ALA A 35 4.98 -7.33 -5.67
C ALA A 35 6.06 -6.72 -4.75
N LEU A 36 5.91 -5.46 -4.33
CA LEU A 36 6.85 -4.78 -3.45
C LEU A 36 6.60 -5.07 -1.96
N MET A 37 5.36 -5.35 -1.56
CA MET A 37 5.01 -5.57 -0.15
C MET A 37 5.90 -6.59 0.58
N PRO A 38 6.21 -7.78 0.01
CA PRO A 38 7.08 -8.75 0.68
C PRO A 38 8.50 -8.27 0.94
N ARG A 39 8.96 -7.24 0.21
CA ARG A 39 10.28 -6.61 0.41
C ARG A 39 10.23 -5.42 1.37
N ALA A 40 9.07 -4.79 1.50
CA ALA A 40 8.85 -3.62 2.35
C ALA A 40 8.57 -3.99 3.81
N ILE A 41 8.08 -5.21 4.05
CA ILE A 41 7.71 -5.72 5.37
C ILE A 41 8.84 -6.58 5.94
N LYS A 42 9.05 -6.54 7.27
CA LYS A 42 10.06 -7.35 7.94
C LYS A 42 9.66 -8.84 8.04
N PRO A 43 10.64 -9.75 8.11
CA PRO A 43 10.40 -11.21 8.03
C PRO A 43 9.50 -11.80 9.13
N HIS A 44 9.35 -11.13 10.27
CA HIS A 44 8.55 -11.62 11.40
C HIS A 44 7.04 -11.30 11.26
N VAL A 45 6.67 -10.48 10.28
CA VAL A 45 5.28 -10.10 10.02
C VAL A 45 4.62 -11.15 9.14
N LYS A 46 3.57 -11.76 9.65
CA LYS A 46 2.75 -12.78 8.97
C LYS A 46 1.48 -12.18 8.40
N SER A 47 0.88 -11.21 9.09
CA SER A 47 -0.32 -10.52 8.63
C SER A 47 -0.32 -9.08 9.10
N ILE A 48 -0.77 -8.16 8.25
CA ILE A 48 -0.80 -6.73 8.56
C ILE A 48 -1.92 -6.03 7.79
N ILE A 49 -2.54 -5.03 8.43
CA ILE A 49 -3.42 -4.06 7.76
C ILE A 49 -2.86 -2.67 8.03
N ILE A 50 -2.57 -1.93 6.96
CA ILE A 50 -2.04 -0.56 7.02
C ILE A 50 -2.90 0.40 6.21
N ASP A 51 -3.01 1.63 6.70
CA ASP A 51 -3.48 2.76 5.90
C ASP A 51 -2.28 3.51 5.32
N SER A 52 -2.40 3.86 4.04
CA SER A 52 -1.29 4.42 3.28
C SER A 52 -1.76 5.33 2.15
N GLU A 53 -0.83 6.13 1.62
CA GLU A 53 -1.01 6.93 0.41
C GLU A 53 -0.15 6.38 -0.74
N ALA A 54 -0.78 6.10 -1.87
CA ALA A 54 -0.12 5.84 -3.15
C ALA A 54 0.22 7.17 -3.82
N VAL A 55 1.53 7.41 -4.00
CA VAL A 55 2.05 8.65 -4.58
C VAL A 55 2.82 8.32 -5.85
N ALA A 56 2.52 9.02 -6.95
CA ALA A 56 3.30 8.87 -8.17
C ALA A 56 4.69 9.50 -7.98
N VAL A 57 5.73 8.80 -8.45
CA VAL A 57 7.13 9.23 -8.29
C VAL A 57 7.87 9.14 -9.61
N ASP A 58 8.72 10.12 -9.89
CA ASP A 58 9.72 10.02 -10.96
C ASP A 58 10.95 9.27 -10.42
N LEU A 59 11.26 8.10 -10.95
CA LEU A 59 12.41 7.31 -10.48
C LEU A 59 13.77 7.91 -10.86
N LYS A 60 13.82 8.85 -11.82
CA LYS A 60 15.07 9.49 -12.23
C LYS A 60 15.45 10.63 -11.28
N THR A 61 14.46 11.43 -10.88
CA THR A 61 14.69 12.59 -10.01
C THR A 61 14.38 12.31 -8.54
N GLY A 62 13.52 11.32 -8.26
CA GLY A 62 12.98 11.04 -6.94
C GLY A 62 11.78 11.93 -6.57
N ASP A 63 11.32 12.78 -7.48
CA ASP A 63 10.29 13.77 -7.17
C ASP A 63 8.90 13.13 -7.07
N ILE A 64 8.12 13.65 -6.12
CA ILE A 64 6.69 13.37 -6.00
C ILE A 64 5.96 14.07 -7.14
N LEU A 65 5.20 13.30 -7.92
CA LEU A 65 4.42 13.80 -9.03
C LEU A 65 2.99 14.16 -8.57
N PRO A 66 2.34 15.13 -9.24
CA PRO A 66 0.96 15.52 -8.92
C PRO A 66 -0.03 14.36 -9.04
N PHE A 67 -1.10 14.40 -8.24
CA PHE A 67 -2.19 13.41 -8.29
C PHE A 67 -2.77 13.20 -9.69
N GLN A 68 -2.77 14.23 -10.55
CA GLN A 68 -3.23 14.10 -11.92
C GLN A 68 -2.43 13.04 -12.69
N VAL A 69 -1.12 12.92 -12.45
CA VAL A 69 -0.26 11.88 -13.03
C VAL A 69 -0.62 10.50 -12.49
N LEU A 70 -0.91 10.39 -11.18
CA LEU A 70 -1.41 9.14 -10.61
C LEU A 70 -2.74 8.72 -11.25
N SER A 71 -3.61 9.68 -11.55
CA SER A 71 -4.95 9.41 -12.09
C SER A 71 -4.96 8.91 -13.55
N THR A 72 -3.89 9.14 -14.31
CA THR A 72 -3.74 8.63 -15.69
C THR A 72 -3.31 7.17 -15.74
N ARG A 73 -2.93 6.59 -14.59
CA ARG A 73 -2.53 5.19 -14.47
C ARG A 73 -3.68 4.26 -14.91
N LYS A 74 -3.36 3.31 -15.81
CA LYS A 74 -4.33 2.37 -16.38
C LYS A 74 -4.95 1.48 -15.29
N ARG A 75 -6.24 1.16 -15.45
CA ARG A 75 -7.09 0.52 -14.44
C ARG A 75 -7.20 -1.01 -14.57
N LYS A 76 -6.62 -1.60 -15.61
CA LYS A 76 -6.73 -3.03 -15.94
C LYS A 76 -5.48 -3.52 -16.67
N ASP A 77 -5.04 -4.73 -16.30
CA ASP A 77 -4.10 -5.58 -17.05
C ASP A 77 -2.75 -4.94 -17.39
N ALA A 78 -2.19 -4.15 -16.47
CA ALA A 78 -0.81 -3.69 -16.61
C ALA A 78 0.14 -4.80 -16.17
N SER A 79 0.95 -5.31 -17.09
CA SER A 79 2.18 -6.04 -16.71
C SER A 79 3.08 -5.07 -15.93
N VAL A 80 3.91 -5.56 -15.01
CA VAL A 80 4.81 -4.72 -14.18
C VAL A 80 5.71 -3.83 -15.07
N ASP A 81 6.01 -4.31 -16.28
CA ASP A 81 6.85 -3.64 -17.27
C ASP A 81 6.11 -2.54 -18.05
N ASP A 82 4.77 -2.61 -18.16
CA ASP A 82 3.94 -1.61 -18.87
C ASP A 82 3.52 -0.42 -17.99
N ILE A 83 3.91 -0.42 -16.70
CA ILE A 83 3.58 0.66 -15.77
C ILE A 83 4.52 1.84 -16.02
N GLY A 84 4.06 2.79 -16.85
CA GLY A 84 4.76 4.04 -17.13
C GLY A 84 4.77 5.03 -15.95
N VAL A 85 3.78 4.98 -15.05
CA VAL A 85 3.73 5.81 -13.83
C VAL A 85 4.07 4.94 -12.62
N LYS A 86 5.28 5.13 -12.10
CA LYS A 86 5.75 4.43 -10.90
C LYS A 86 5.13 5.06 -9.66
N VAL A 87 4.85 4.22 -8.66
CA VAL A 87 4.16 4.61 -7.44
C VAL A 87 4.95 4.16 -6.23
N CYS A 88 5.03 5.03 -5.23
CA CYS A 88 5.55 4.75 -3.90
C CYS A 88 4.38 4.71 -2.90
N ILE A 89 4.52 3.88 -1.86
CA ILE A 89 3.54 3.78 -0.78
C ILE A 89 4.09 4.47 0.46
N TYR A 90 3.33 5.44 0.95
CA TYR A 90 3.59 6.13 2.20
C TYR A 90 2.60 5.62 3.25
N ALA A 91 3.01 4.63 4.03
CA ALA A 91 2.21 4.13 5.14
C ALA A 91 2.22 5.12 6.32
N PHE A 92 1.06 5.38 6.90
CA PHE A 92 0.94 6.36 8.00
C PHE A 92 0.18 5.84 9.23
N ASP A 93 -0.57 4.74 9.10
CA ASP A 93 -1.23 4.08 10.24
C ASP A 93 -1.22 2.55 10.09
N LEU A 94 -1.34 1.85 11.22
CA LEU A 94 -1.42 0.39 11.31
C LEU A 94 -2.66 0.01 12.11
N LEU A 95 -3.48 -0.86 11.54
CA LEU A 95 -4.78 -1.25 12.11
C LEU A 95 -4.78 -2.68 12.64
N TYR A 96 -3.90 -3.54 12.12
CA TYR A 96 -3.81 -4.94 12.50
C TYR A 96 -2.39 -5.46 12.27
N LEU A 97 -1.90 -6.30 13.17
CA LEU A 97 -0.59 -6.94 13.04
C LEU A 97 -0.60 -8.32 13.70
N ASN A 98 -0.19 -9.35 12.96
CA ASN A 98 0.11 -10.70 13.47
C ASN A 98 -0.96 -11.34 14.36
N GLY A 99 -2.25 -11.19 14.02
CA GLY A 99 -3.34 -11.75 14.83
C GLY A 99 -4.06 -10.71 15.69
N GLU A 100 -3.44 -9.55 15.91
CA GLU A 100 -3.90 -8.56 16.88
C GLU A 100 -4.47 -7.31 16.22
N SER A 101 -5.61 -6.84 16.76
CA SER A 101 -6.24 -5.58 16.36
C SER A 101 -5.62 -4.39 17.11
N PHE A 102 -5.24 -3.35 16.35
CA PHE A 102 -4.67 -2.12 16.88
C PHE A 102 -5.69 -0.97 16.93
N LEU A 103 -6.95 -1.21 16.54
CA LEU A 103 -7.98 -0.16 16.43
C LEU A 103 -8.27 0.59 17.74
N GLN A 104 -8.13 -0.09 18.87
CA GLN A 104 -8.36 0.50 20.21
C GLN A 104 -7.09 1.06 20.85
N ARG A 105 -5.95 0.96 20.17
CA ARG A 105 -4.66 1.45 20.68
C ARG A 105 -4.44 2.91 20.31
N PRO A 106 -3.74 3.70 21.15
CA PRO A 106 -3.33 5.06 20.82
C PRO A 106 -2.50 5.11 19.53
N LEU A 107 -2.63 6.21 18.77
CA LEU A 107 -1.90 6.41 17.51
C LEU A 107 -0.38 6.25 17.66
N GLY A 108 0.19 6.65 18.81
CA GLY A 108 1.62 6.49 19.09
C GLY A 108 2.07 5.03 19.02
N GLU A 109 1.35 4.13 19.68
CA GLU A 109 1.64 2.68 19.67
C GLU A 109 1.45 2.07 18.28
N ARG A 110 0.42 2.51 17.54
CA ARG A 110 0.18 2.03 16.18
C ARG A 110 1.32 2.43 15.23
N ARG A 111 1.82 3.66 15.36
CA ARG A 111 2.96 4.15 14.58
C ARG A 111 4.26 3.46 14.96
N GLU A 112 4.49 3.19 16.24
CA GLU A 112 5.65 2.41 16.68
C GLU A 112 5.60 1.00 16.10
N ALA A 113 4.44 0.34 16.15
CA ALA A 113 4.24 -0.97 15.53
C ALA A 113 4.41 -0.91 14.01
N LEU A 114 3.96 0.16 13.33
CA LEU A 114 4.15 0.36 11.89
C LEU A 114 5.64 0.45 11.52
N HIS A 115 6.45 1.18 12.28
CA HIS A 115 7.90 1.25 12.07
C HIS A 115 8.61 -0.04 12.50
N GLY A 116 8.00 -0.79 13.42
CA GLY A 116 8.43 -2.09 13.92
C GLY A 116 8.16 -3.24 12.95
N ALA A 117 7.13 -3.14 12.13
CA ALA A 117 6.77 -4.07 11.04
C ALA A 117 7.68 -3.93 9.82
#